data_AF-A0A1E8VUV6-F1
#
_entry.id   AF-A0A1E8VUV6-F1
#
_cell.length_a   1.000
_cell.length_b   1.000
_cell.length_c   1.000
_cell.angle_alpha   90.00
_cell.angle_beta   90.00
_cell.angle_gamma   90.00
#
_symmetry.space_group_name_H-M   'P 1'
#
loop_
_entity.id
_entity.type
_entity.pdbx_description
1 polymer ?
#
loop_
_entity_poly.entity_id
_entity_poly.type
_entity_poly.pdbx_seq_one_letter_code
_entity_poly.pdbx_strand_id
1 'polypeptide(L)' 'MAKTENISLYECDRCGEKYYAIPGDEYAKGWIQPTRESASGAKSSPCLCPLCTKDYKALLAAQDEMFAKWINEKRG' A
#
# COMPACT_ATOMS: atom_id res chain seq x y z
N MET A 1 15.36 15.43 31.58
CA MET A 1 14.62 14.26 31.05
C MET A 1 14.72 14.31 29.54
N ALA A 2 15.44 13.37 28.92
CA ALA A 2 15.62 13.35 27.47
C ALA A 2 14.29 12.97 26.81
N LYS A 3 13.72 13.87 26.00
CA LYS A 3 12.48 13.65 25.26
C LYS A 3 12.74 12.69 24.10
N THR A 4 12.68 11.39 24.34
CA THR A 4 12.63 10.39 23.26
C THR A 4 11.18 10.23 22.82
N GLU A 5 10.62 11.24 22.17
CA GLU A 5 9.20 11.21 21.77
C GLU A 5 9.05 11.67 20.32
N ASN A 6 9.26 10.73 19.38
CA ASN A 6 8.78 10.80 18.00
C ASN A 6 8.73 9.37 17.40
N ILE A 7 8.20 8.41 18.15
CA ILE A 7 8.02 7.04 17.65
C ILE A 7 6.64 6.95 17.00
N SER A 8 6.59 6.63 15.70
CA SER A 8 5.34 6.41 14.95
C SER A 8 4.99 4.93 14.96
N LEU A 9 3.74 4.60 15.31
CA LEU A 9 3.23 3.24 15.18
C LEU A 9 2.51 3.07 13.84
N TYR A 10 2.96 2.10 13.06
CA TYR A 10 2.30 1.62 11.86
C TYR A 10 1.66 0.26 12.13
N GLU A 11 0.47 0.03 11.56
CA GLU A 11 -0.21 -1.26 11.58
C GLU A 11 -0.66 -1.61 10.16
N CYS A 12 -0.30 -2.78 9.68
CA CYS A 12 -0.63 -3.22 8.33
C CYS A 12 -2.05 -3.79 8.31
N ASP A 13 -2.96 -3.16 7.56
CA ASP A 13 -4.36 -3.62 7.43
C ASP A 13 -4.48 -4.99 6.77
N ARG A 14 -3.45 -5.44 6.03
CA ARG A 14 -3.48 -6.73 5.32
C ARG A 14 -3.02 -7.91 6.18
N CYS A 15 -1.86 -7.77 6.84
CA CYS A 15 -1.23 -8.88 7.57
C CYS A 15 -1.21 -8.67 9.10
N GLY A 16 -1.61 -7.51 9.60
CA GLY A 16 -1.61 -7.17 11.02
C GLY A 16 -0.23 -6.86 11.61
N GLU A 17 0.82 -6.76 10.77
CA GLU A 17 2.16 -6.39 11.23
C GLU A 17 2.12 -5.02 11.91
N LYS A 18 2.74 -4.91 13.09
CA LYS A 18 2.89 -3.64 13.82
C LYS A 18 4.35 -3.23 13.82
N TYR A 19 4.63 -1.97 13.54
CA TYR A 19 5.99 -1.45 13.49
C TYR A 19 6.12 -0.10 14.18
N TYR A 20 7.03 -0.01 15.14
CA TYR A 20 7.36 1.22 15.84
C TYR A 20 8.57 1.86 15.15
N ALA A 21 8.31 2.88 14.34
CA ALA A 21 9.34 3.60 13.61
C ALA A 21 9.89 4.76 14.42
N ILE A 22 11.22 4.89 14.44
CA ILE A 22 11.88 6.11 14.92
C ILE A 22 11.99 7.14 13.78
N PRO A 23 12.26 8.42 14.09
CA PRO A 23 12.47 9.42 13.04
C PRO A 23 13.64 9.04 12.15
N GLY A 24 13.42 9.07 10.83
CA GLY A 24 14.44 8.71 9.85
C GLY A 24 14.58 7.21 9.57
N ASP A 25 13.75 6.37 10.18
CA ASP A 25 13.75 4.93 9.96
C ASP A 25 13.55 4.57 8.48
N GLU A 26 14.47 3.80 7.91
CA GLU A 26 14.42 3.44 6.48
C GLU A 26 13.35 2.40 6.18
N TYR A 27 13.06 1.51 7.11
CA TYR A 27 12.01 0.51 6.94
C TYR A 27 10.62 1.17 6.92
N ALA A 28 10.43 2.19 7.78
CA ALA A 28 9.22 3.01 7.81
C ALA A 28 8.92 3.72 6.48
N LYS A 29 9.95 4.07 5.67
CA LYS A 29 9.76 4.67 4.34
C LYS A 29 9.09 3.72 3.34
N GLY A 30 9.16 2.41 3.58
CA GLY A 30 8.53 1.40 2.73
C GLY A 30 7.05 1.17 3.05
N TRP A 31 6.56 1.71 4.17
CA TRP A 31 5.15 1.70 4.49
C TRP A 31 4.41 2.71 3.62
N ILE A 32 3.26 2.31 3.08
CA ILE A 32 2.43 3.19 2.27
C ILE A 32 0.99 3.13 2.72
N GLN A 33 0.24 4.17 2.37
CA GLN A 33 -1.20 4.22 2.56
C GLN A 33 -1.86 4.64 1.23
N PRO A 34 -1.97 3.70 0.26
CA PRO A 34 -2.47 4.02 -1.06
C PRO A 34 -3.96 4.29 -1.05
N THR A 35 -4.39 5.34 -1.74
CA THR A 35 -5.81 5.53 -2.05
C THR A 35 -6.22 4.57 -3.17
N ARG A 36 -7.13 3.64 -2.86
CA ARG A 36 -7.75 2.72 -3.82
C ARG A 36 -9.22 3.06 -3.99
N GLU A 37 -9.64 3.24 -5.23
CA GLU A 37 -11.05 3.33 -5.60
C GLU A 37 -11.49 2.00 -6.24
N SER A 38 -12.63 1.49 -5.78
CA SER A 38 -13.25 0.27 -6.34
C SER A 38 -14.08 0.59 -7.58
N ALA A 39 -14.48 -0.44 -8.33
CA ALA A 39 -15.32 -0.28 -9.52
C ALA A 39 -16.68 0.40 -9.24
N SER A 40 -17.18 0.36 -8.00
CA SER A 40 -18.40 1.06 -7.58
C SER A 40 -18.16 2.48 -7.06
N GLY A 41 -16.92 2.99 -7.14
CA GLY A 41 -16.52 4.32 -6.65
C GLY A 41 -16.24 4.39 -5.15
N ALA A 42 -16.29 3.27 -4.42
CA ALA A 42 -15.94 3.26 -3.00
C ALA A 42 -14.43 3.43 -2.82
N LYS A 43 -14.02 4.41 -2.00
CA LYS A 43 -12.63 4.73 -1.70
C LYS A 43 -12.18 4.05 -0.40
N SER A 44 -10.95 3.54 -0.42
CA SER A 44 -10.28 2.94 0.74
C SER A 44 -8.83 3.39 0.77
N SER A 45 -8.23 3.49 1.96
CA SER A 45 -6.83 3.88 2.11
C SER A 45 -6.14 3.01 3.17
N PRO A 46 -5.92 1.71 2.87
CA PRO A 46 -5.32 0.77 3.82
C PRO A 46 -3.84 1.11 4.03
N CYS A 47 -3.35 0.97 5.26
CA CYS A 47 -1.93 1.00 5.57
C CYS A 47 -1.29 -0.35 5.24
N LEU A 48 -0.21 -0.34 4.46
CA LEU A 48 0.48 -1.55 4.02
C LEU A 48 1.95 -1.51 4.41
N CYS A 49 2.43 -2.60 4.98
CA CYS A 49 3.85 -2.79 5.26
C CYS A 49 4.66 -2.99 3.97
N PRO A 50 6.00 -2.84 3.99
CA PRO A 50 6.85 -2.92 2.79
C PRO A 50 6.68 -4.22 2.00
N LEU A 51 6.46 -5.35 2.68
CA LEU A 51 6.21 -6.64 2.05
C LEU A 51 4.86 -6.67 1.34
N CYS A 52 3.78 -6.30 2.05
CA CYS A 52 2.43 -6.25 1.49
C CYS A 52 2.31 -5.22 0.35
N THR A 53 3.10 -4.16 0.40
CA THR A 53 3.21 -3.15 -0.65
C THR A 53 3.75 -3.73 -1.95
N LYS A 54 4.74 -4.63 -1.87
CA LYS A 54 5.29 -5.31 -3.06
C LYS A 54 4.22 -6.19 -3.71
N ASP A 55 3.51 -6.99 -2.91
CA ASP A 55 2.40 -7.82 -3.40
C ASP A 55 1.26 -6.98 -3.98
N TYR A 56 0.94 -5.86 -3.34
CA TYR A 56 -0.08 -4.93 -3.82
C TYR A 56 0.29 -4.33 -5.17
N LYS A 57 1.54 -3.90 -5.37
CA LYS A 57 2.01 -3.39 -6.67
C LYS A 57 1.95 -4.45 -7.77
N ALA A 58 2.30 -5.70 -7.46
CA ALA A 58 2.19 -6.80 -8.41
C ALA A 58 0.72 -7.08 -8.79
N LEU A 59 -0.20 -7.03 -7.83
CA LEU A 59 -1.64 -7.14 -8.07
C LEU A 59 -2.15 -6.03 -8.98
N LEU A 60 -1.75 -4.77 -8.74
CA LEU A 60 -2.15 -3.64 -9.58
C LEU A 60 -1.63 -3.79 -11.01
N ALA A 61 -0.36 -4.12 -11.19
CA ALA A 61 0.22 -4.32 -12.51
C ALA A 61 -0.53 -5.41 -13.31
N ALA A 62 -0.93 -6.50 -12.66
CA ALA A 62 -1.75 -7.53 -13.30
C ALA A 62 -3.15 -7.02 -13.67
N GLN A 63 -3.80 -6.24 -12.79
CA GLN A 63 -5.10 -5.63 -13.08
C GLN A 63 -5.03 -4.67 -14.27
N ASP A 64 -3.97 -3.86 -14.35
CA ASP A 64 -3.72 -2.92 -15.45
C ASP A 64 -3.52 -3.66 -16.79
N GLU A 65 -2.75 -4.76 -16.78
CA GLU A 65 -2.55 -5.59 -17.98
C GLU A 65 -3.86 -6.24 -18.44
N MET A 66 -4.65 -6.80 -17.52
CA MET A 66 -5.95 -7.40 -17.83
C MET A 66 -6.91 -6.36 -18.42
N PHE A 67 -6.94 -5.15 -17.85
CA PHE A 67 -7.74 -4.05 -18.36
C PHE A 67 -7.31 -3.62 -19.77
N ALA A 68 -6.00 -3.48 -20.00
CA ALA A 68 -5.46 -3.13 -21.31
C ALA A 68 -5.80 -4.20 -22.37
N LYS A 69 -5.72 -5.49 -22.04
CA LYS A 69 -6.14 -6.59 -22.92
C LYS A 69 -7.63 -6.51 -23.22
N TRP A 70 -8.46 -6.33 -22.19
CA TRP A 70 -9.91 -6.24 -22.33
C TRP A 70 -10.35 -5.08 -23.24
N ILE A 71 -9.75 -3.90 -23.11
CA ILE A 71 -10.02 -2.75 -23.99
C ILE A 71 -9.61 -3.01 -25.45
N ASN A 72 -8.50 -3.70 -25.67
CA ASN A 72 -7.96 -3.92 -27.01
C ASN A 72 -8.62 -5.11 -27.74
N GLU A 73 -9.23 -6.06 -27.02
CA GLU A 73 -9.90 -7.24 -27.61
C GLU A 73 -11.00 -6.88 -28.62
N LYS A 74 -11.73 -5.78 -28.40
CA LYS A 74 -12.84 -5.34 -29.27
C LYS A 74 -12.44 -4.28 -30.30
N ARG A 75 -11.17 -3.86 -30.32
CA ARG A 75 -10.66 -2.83 -31.25
C ARG A 75 -9.97 -3.42 -32.49
N GLY A 76 -9.83 -4.75 -32.58
CA GLY A 76 -9.40 -5.49 -33.77
C GLY A 76 -10.56 -6.25 -34.39
#